data_AF-A0A6G1FYK9-F1
#
_entry.id   AF-A0A6G1FYK9-F1
#
_cell.length_a   1.000
_cell.length_b   1.000
_cell.length_c   1.000
_cell.angle_alpha   90.00
_cell.angle_beta   90.00
_cell.angle_gamma   90.00
#
_symmetry.space_group_name_H-M   'P 1'
#
loop_
_entity.id
_entity.type
_entity.pdbx_description
1 polymer ?
#
loop_
_entity_poly.entity_id
_entity_poly.type
_entity_poly.pdbx_seq_one_letter_code
_entity_poly.pdbx_strand_id
1 'polypeptide(L)'
;MAPISSVPQEVTELLLPRDGEPKTFGNWRDQTDPQVFIVEGWSEGLIVGALLIMAIITVANMRKGVLLHKLILLELLLATSHGTFCFMSFDGYGWYLSTTAAMLYTSYFLHNVIAWMKIRPFFTAPHASFSPNVSRTVRWTYLVSLSITAPIVVFQIANNFRFFNNISTLYSLVRPYETLMRDPWWVFSCMTLFHVIRKCYSMNIFLLVQKTPRFGILLASIIISLIFTLMDIISSTTSLSSTDGINPYWKLSLVFKCLTDNIMLDDFKSVLQRL
;
A
#
# COMPACT_ATOMS: atom_id res chain seq x y z
N MET A 1 -9.22 -42.36 42.48
CA MET A 1 -8.94 -40.91 42.54
C MET A 1 -7.44 -40.75 42.70
N ALA A 2 -6.73 -40.44 41.60
CA ALA A 2 -5.31 -40.12 41.63
C ALA A 2 -5.15 -38.59 41.58
N PRO A 3 -4.23 -37.99 42.35
CA PRO A 3 -3.98 -36.55 42.29
C PRO A 3 -3.06 -36.24 41.12
N ILE A 4 -3.47 -35.30 40.25
CA ILE A 4 -2.61 -34.78 39.19
C ILE A 4 -1.72 -33.70 39.82
N SER A 5 -0.53 -34.10 40.24
CA SER A 5 0.57 -33.21 40.59
C SER A 5 1.49 -32.98 39.38
N SER A 6 2.03 -31.76 39.34
CA SER A 6 3.19 -31.28 38.56
C SER A 6 2.98 -30.97 37.08
N VAL A 7 2.37 -29.80 36.80
CA VAL A 7 2.81 -28.97 35.68
C VAL A 7 4.14 -28.31 36.09
N PRO A 8 5.21 -28.37 35.29
CA PRO A 8 6.49 -27.74 35.61
C PRO A 8 6.35 -26.22 35.77
N GLN A 9 6.87 -25.67 36.87
CA GLN A 9 6.83 -24.23 37.20
C GLN A 9 7.45 -23.34 36.09
N GLU A 10 8.39 -23.85 35.30
CA GLU A 10 9.03 -23.12 34.19
C GLU A 10 8.05 -22.69 33.08
N VAL A 11 6.95 -23.44 32.87
CA VAL A 11 5.94 -23.08 31.85
C VAL A 11 4.98 -22.01 32.37
N THR A 12 4.87 -21.85 33.69
CA THR A 12 3.99 -20.85 34.31
C THR A 12 4.67 -19.48 34.38
N GLU A 13 6.00 -19.42 34.54
CA GLU A 13 6.75 -18.15 34.52
C GLU A 13 6.84 -17.49 33.14
N LEU A 14 6.72 -18.24 32.04
CA LEU A 14 6.67 -17.67 30.69
C LEU A 14 5.32 -17.03 30.33
N LEU A 15 4.29 -17.25 31.16
CA LEU A 15 2.93 -16.76 30.97
C LEU A 15 2.50 -15.74 32.04
N LEU A 16 3.31 -15.52 33.06
CA LEU A 16 3.05 -14.52 34.10
C LEU A 16 3.79 -13.21 33.77
N PRO A 17 3.08 -12.08 33.65
CA PRO A 17 3.70 -10.79 33.39
C PRO A 17 4.61 -10.37 34.55
N ARG A 18 5.74 -9.73 34.22
CA ARG A 18 6.51 -8.95 35.18
C ARG A 18 5.60 -7.85 35.74
N ASP A 19 5.49 -7.80 37.06
CA ASP A 19 4.57 -6.94 37.79
C ASP A 19 4.69 -5.45 37.40
N GLY A 20 3.56 -4.82 37.04
CA GLY A 20 3.35 -3.38 37.18
C GLY A 20 3.01 -2.57 35.93
N GLU A 21 3.31 -3.03 34.71
CA GLU A 21 3.05 -2.27 33.48
C GLU A 21 1.74 -2.74 32.82
N PRO A 22 0.75 -1.85 32.55
CA PRO A 22 -0.45 -2.23 31.82
C PRO A 22 -0.04 -2.65 30.40
N LYS A 23 -0.27 -3.92 30.02
CA LYS A 23 -0.02 -4.42 28.66
C LYS A 23 -0.69 -3.47 27.66
N THR A 24 0.12 -2.76 26.90
CA THR A 24 -0.39 -1.95 25.80
C THR A 24 -0.56 -2.85 24.57
N PHE A 25 -1.74 -2.82 23.98
CA PHE A 25 -2.03 -3.49 22.72
C PHE A 25 -1.32 -2.72 21.60
N GLY A 26 -0.44 -3.39 20.86
CA GLY A 26 0.13 -2.84 19.62
C GLY A 26 1.28 -1.85 19.78
N ASN A 27 1.83 -1.61 20.97
CA ASN A 27 3.09 -0.89 21.06
C ASN A 27 4.22 -1.77 20.52
N TRP A 28 4.63 -1.51 19.28
CA TRP A 28 5.68 -2.28 18.61
C TRP A 28 7.03 -2.21 19.35
N ARG A 29 7.23 -1.25 20.26
CA ARG A 29 8.43 -1.16 21.11
C ARG A 29 8.41 -2.08 22.32
N ASP A 30 7.24 -2.60 22.69
CA ASP A 30 7.11 -3.62 23.74
C ASP A 30 7.46 -5.02 23.22
N GLN A 31 7.79 -5.13 21.94
CA GLN A 31 8.26 -6.38 21.33
C GLN A 31 9.64 -6.74 21.88
N THR A 32 9.84 -8.01 22.23
CA THR A 32 11.11 -8.51 22.79
C THR A 32 12.04 -9.14 21.76
N ASP A 33 11.55 -9.42 20.54
CA ASP A 33 12.32 -10.05 19.47
C ASP A 33 13.15 -9.03 18.67
N PRO A 34 14.50 -9.09 18.70
CA PRO A 34 15.37 -8.20 17.94
C PRO A 34 15.16 -8.28 16.41
N GLN A 35 14.77 -9.43 15.88
CA GLN A 35 14.56 -9.61 14.43
C GLN A 35 13.43 -8.71 13.92
N VAL A 36 12.42 -8.51 14.75
CA VAL A 36 11.28 -7.67 14.44
C VAL A 36 11.68 -6.20 14.30
N PHE A 37 12.54 -5.70 15.19
CA PHE A 37 13.09 -4.33 15.08
C PHE A 37 13.93 -4.14 13.82
N ILE A 38 14.76 -5.13 13.47
CA ILE A 38 15.61 -5.07 12.29
C ILE A 38 14.75 -4.98 11.02
N VAL A 39 13.76 -5.86 10.89
CA VAL A 39 12.86 -5.88 9.72
C VAL A 39 12.05 -4.58 9.64
N GLU A 40 11.51 -4.12 10.76
CA GLU A 40 10.70 -2.91 10.81
C GLU A 40 11.53 -1.66 10.49
N GLY A 41 12.69 -1.49 11.13
CA GLY A 41 13.59 -0.38 10.87
C GLY A 41 14.13 -0.35 9.44
N TRP A 42 14.55 -1.51 8.91
CA TRP A 42 14.99 -1.62 7.51
C TRP A 42 13.87 -1.25 6.54
N SER A 43 12.67 -1.80 6.75
CA SER A 43 11.56 -1.61 5.82
C SER A 43 11.00 -0.19 5.86
N GLU A 44 10.96 0.45 7.03
CA GLU A 44 10.59 1.87 7.13
C GLU A 44 11.64 2.78 6.49
N GLY A 45 12.93 2.52 6.73
CA GLY A 45 14.02 3.26 6.08
C GLY A 45 13.95 3.16 4.56
N LEU A 46 13.63 1.97 4.02
CA LEU A 46 13.43 1.75 2.59
C LEU A 46 12.24 2.56 2.05
N ILE A 47 11.08 2.54 2.72
CA ILE A 47 9.91 3.32 2.29
C ILE A 47 10.24 4.80 2.27
N VAL A 48 10.68 5.35 3.40
CA VAL A 48 10.92 6.79 3.54
C VAL A 48 11.96 7.26 2.53
N GLY A 49 13.07 6.53 2.39
CA GLY A 49 14.11 6.84 1.41
C GLY A 49 13.60 6.79 -0.03
N ALA A 50 12.90 5.72 -0.41
CA ALA A 50 12.41 5.55 -1.78
C ALA A 50 11.35 6.60 -2.16
N LEU A 51 10.38 6.84 -1.26
CA LEU A 51 9.32 7.84 -1.49
C LEU A 51 9.88 9.27 -1.54
N LEU A 52 10.87 9.60 -0.72
CA LEU A 52 11.53 10.90 -0.76
C LEU A 52 12.21 11.14 -2.10
N ILE A 53 12.99 10.18 -2.60
CA ILE A 53 13.63 10.28 -3.91
C ILE A 53 12.58 10.42 -5.02
N MET A 54 11.51 9.62 -4.98
CA MET A 54 10.41 9.74 -5.95
C MET A 54 9.69 11.09 -5.85
N ALA A 55 9.55 11.67 -4.66
CA ALA A 55 8.95 12.99 -4.49
C ALA A 55 9.82 14.07 -5.13
N ILE A 56 11.15 14.02 -4.94
CA ILE A 56 12.11 14.92 -5.58
C ILE A 56 12.03 14.80 -7.11
N ILE A 57 12.03 13.59 -7.66
CA ILE A 57 11.89 13.35 -9.10
C ILE A 57 10.55 13.90 -9.61
N THR A 58 9.46 13.66 -8.87
CA THR A 58 8.12 14.17 -9.23
C THR A 58 8.11 15.69 -9.30
N VAL A 59 8.74 16.38 -8.34
CA VAL A 59 8.88 17.84 -8.34
C VAL A 59 9.71 18.31 -9.53
N ALA A 60 10.86 17.67 -9.79
CA ALA A 60 11.74 18.02 -10.90
C ALA A 60 11.05 17.89 -12.28
N ASN A 61 10.19 16.89 -12.44
CA ASN A 61 9.48 16.61 -13.69
C ASN A 61 8.07 17.25 -13.74
N MET A 62 7.68 18.03 -12.72
CA MET A 62 6.33 18.59 -12.63
C MET A 62 6.08 19.67 -13.68
N ARG A 63 5.08 19.43 -14.55
CA ARG A 63 4.59 20.43 -15.51
C ARG A 63 3.49 21.32 -14.93
N LYS A 64 3.56 22.63 -15.19
CA LYS A 64 2.54 23.62 -14.78
C LYS A 64 1.18 23.26 -15.40
N GLY A 65 0.13 23.28 -14.57
CA GLY A 65 -1.25 23.02 -15.01
C GLY A 65 -1.68 21.55 -15.07
N VAL A 66 -0.78 20.59 -14.83
CA VAL A 66 -1.13 19.16 -14.83
C VAL A 66 -1.46 18.69 -13.42
N LEU A 67 -2.75 18.41 -13.16
CA LEU A 67 -3.24 17.96 -11.85
C LEU A 67 -2.62 16.61 -11.43
N LEU A 68 -2.37 15.70 -12.37
CA LEU A 68 -1.87 14.35 -12.09
C LEU A 68 -0.53 14.38 -11.32
N HIS A 69 0.42 15.25 -11.70
CA HIS A 69 1.70 15.38 -11.00
C HIS A 69 1.52 15.83 -9.54
N LYS A 70 0.57 16.74 -9.29
CA LYS A 70 0.30 17.27 -7.95
C LYS A 70 -0.31 16.20 -7.06
N LEU A 71 -1.20 15.37 -7.60
CA LEU A 71 -1.80 14.27 -6.85
C LEU A 71 -0.79 13.18 -6.53
N ILE A 72 0.09 12.82 -7.47
CA ILE A 72 1.18 11.87 -7.21
C ILE A 72 2.14 12.40 -6.15
N LEU A 73 2.50 13.69 -6.21
CA LEU A 73 3.31 14.29 -5.14
C LEU A 73 2.59 14.22 -3.77
N LEU A 74 1.30 14.55 -3.74
CA LEU A 74 0.50 14.49 -2.50
C LEU A 74 0.43 13.06 -1.94
N GLU A 75 0.23 12.06 -2.79
CA GLU A 75 0.29 10.64 -2.42
C GLU A 75 1.64 10.29 -1.78
N LEU A 76 2.74 10.62 -2.45
CA LEU A 76 4.09 10.33 -1.93
C LEU A 76 4.33 10.97 -0.56
N LEU A 77 3.90 12.22 -0.36
CA LEU A 77 4.04 12.91 0.92
C LEU A 77 3.18 12.28 2.03
N LEU A 78 1.93 11.94 1.72
CA LEU A 78 1.03 11.25 2.67
C LEU A 78 1.59 9.89 3.09
N ALA A 79 2.07 9.08 2.13
CA ALA A 79 2.69 7.80 2.43
C ALA A 79 4.00 7.92 3.22
N THR A 80 4.84 8.90 2.89
CA THR A 80 6.15 9.11 3.57
C THR A 80 5.97 9.42 5.05
N SER A 81 4.88 10.13 5.41
CA SER A 81 4.60 10.48 6.80
C SER A 81 4.49 9.25 7.70
N HIS A 82 4.00 8.11 7.19
CA HIS A 82 3.85 6.90 7.99
C HIS A 82 5.17 6.36 8.48
N GLY A 83 6.19 6.27 7.63
CA GLY A 83 7.48 5.72 8.04
C GLY A 83 8.26 6.55 9.05
N THR A 84 7.72 7.69 9.51
CA THR A 84 8.31 8.47 10.60
C THR A 84 7.98 7.93 12.00
N PHE A 85 6.98 7.04 12.15
CA PHE A 85 6.60 6.53 13.48
C PHE A 85 7.73 5.78 14.17
N CYS A 86 8.59 5.10 13.40
CA CYS A 86 9.65 4.27 13.95
C CYS A 86 10.72 5.09 14.71
N PHE A 87 10.87 6.39 14.39
CA PHE A 87 11.86 7.27 15.00
C PHE A 87 11.43 7.92 16.33
N MET A 88 10.13 7.92 16.66
CA MET A 88 9.61 8.72 17.76
C MET A 88 9.15 7.87 18.95
N SER A 89 9.68 8.13 20.15
CA SER A 89 9.27 7.48 21.41
C SER A 89 8.88 8.54 22.44
N PHE A 90 7.59 8.78 22.64
CA PHE A 90 7.07 9.77 23.58
C PHE A 90 5.70 9.38 24.12
N ASP A 91 5.27 10.04 25.20
CA ASP A 91 3.95 9.83 25.80
C ASP A 91 2.83 10.28 24.86
N GLY A 92 1.95 9.35 24.47
CA GLY A 92 0.96 9.57 23.41
C GLY A 92 1.40 9.07 22.03
N TYR A 93 2.48 8.27 21.96
CA TYR A 93 2.96 7.60 20.76
C TYR A 93 1.85 6.95 19.91
N GLY A 94 0.85 6.32 20.54
CA GLY A 94 -0.29 5.70 19.85
C GLY A 94 -1.09 6.67 18.98
N TRP A 95 -1.28 7.92 19.42
CA TRP A 95 -1.93 8.97 18.62
C TRP A 95 -1.10 9.38 17.41
N TYR A 96 0.22 9.47 17.57
CA TYR A 96 1.13 9.80 16.48
C TYR A 96 1.14 8.70 15.42
N LEU A 97 1.38 7.46 15.84
CA LEU A 97 1.33 6.28 14.96
C LEU A 97 0.02 6.20 14.19
N SER A 98 -1.11 6.39 14.88
CA SER A 98 -2.44 6.32 14.25
C SER A 98 -2.69 7.48 13.28
N THR A 99 -2.17 8.67 13.58
CA THR A 99 -2.27 9.84 12.68
C THR A 99 -1.49 9.61 11.39
N THR A 100 -0.26 9.10 11.50
CA THR A 100 0.53 8.80 10.31
C THR A 100 -0.04 7.61 9.54
N ALA A 101 -0.66 6.63 10.22
CA ALA A 101 -1.42 5.55 9.57
C ALA A 101 -2.64 6.10 8.81
N ALA A 102 -3.38 7.06 9.37
CA ALA A 102 -4.48 7.72 8.68
C ALA A 102 -4.03 8.43 7.40
N MET A 103 -2.84 9.05 7.41
CA MET A 103 -2.24 9.62 6.21
C MET A 103 -1.88 8.54 5.17
N LEU A 104 -1.34 7.40 5.60
CA LEU A 104 -1.10 6.26 4.70
C LEU A 104 -2.39 5.74 4.05
N TYR A 105 -3.46 5.56 4.83
CA TYR A 105 -4.77 5.16 4.29
C TYR A 105 -5.31 6.17 3.27
N THR A 106 -5.12 7.47 3.56
CA THR A 106 -5.48 8.54 2.62
C THR A 106 -4.64 8.44 1.35
N SER A 107 -3.35 8.12 1.48
CA SER A 107 -2.46 7.87 0.33
C SER A 107 -2.95 6.71 -0.52
N TYR A 108 -3.35 5.59 0.07
CA TYR A 108 -3.88 4.44 -0.68
C TYR A 108 -5.17 4.77 -1.42
N PHE A 109 -6.07 5.53 -0.78
CA PHE A 109 -7.28 5.99 -1.46
C PHE A 109 -6.93 6.88 -2.66
N LEU A 110 -6.00 7.83 -2.46
CA LEU A 110 -5.52 8.74 -3.50
C LEU A 110 -4.81 7.98 -4.65
N HIS A 111 -4.02 6.96 -4.34
CA HIS A 111 -3.39 6.07 -5.31
C HIS A 111 -4.42 5.48 -6.30
N ASN A 112 -5.54 4.98 -5.78
CA ASN A 112 -6.61 4.43 -6.62
C ASN A 112 -7.28 5.51 -7.48
N VAL A 113 -7.41 6.74 -6.99
CA VAL A 113 -7.88 7.88 -7.81
C VAL A 113 -6.89 8.20 -8.93
N ILE A 114 -5.58 8.20 -8.64
CA ILE A 114 -4.52 8.43 -9.62
C ILE A 114 -4.50 7.32 -10.67
N ALA A 115 -4.63 6.06 -10.26
CA ALA A 115 -4.73 4.91 -11.14
C ALA A 115 -5.92 5.04 -12.10
N TRP A 116 -7.09 5.46 -11.61
CA TRP A 116 -8.24 5.79 -12.46
C TRP A 116 -7.92 6.88 -13.47
N MET A 117 -7.31 7.98 -13.04
CA MET A 117 -6.97 9.09 -13.94
C MET A 117 -6.04 8.66 -15.09
N LYS A 118 -5.18 7.66 -14.84
CA LYS A 118 -4.27 7.09 -15.83
C LYS A 118 -4.97 6.18 -16.84
N ILE A 119 -5.89 5.33 -16.40
CA ILE A 119 -6.60 4.40 -17.30
C ILE A 119 -7.83 5.03 -17.96
N ARG A 120 -8.42 6.07 -17.37
CA ARG A 120 -9.63 6.76 -17.87
C ARG A 120 -9.56 7.13 -19.36
N PRO A 121 -8.45 7.68 -19.90
CA PRO A 121 -8.35 8.02 -21.31
C PRO A 121 -8.62 6.83 -22.25
N PHE A 122 -8.30 5.59 -21.86
CA PHE A 122 -8.55 4.41 -22.70
C PHE A 122 -10.04 4.06 -22.85
N PHE A 123 -10.89 4.56 -21.95
CA PHE A 123 -12.33 4.33 -21.96
C PHE A 123 -13.13 5.52 -22.47
N THR A 124 -12.69 6.75 -22.22
CA THR A 124 -13.47 7.97 -22.49
C THR A 124 -12.95 8.83 -23.65
N ALA A 125 -11.79 8.53 -24.23
CA ALA A 125 -11.25 9.32 -25.34
C ALA A 125 -11.96 9.01 -26.67
N PRO A 126 -11.88 9.92 -27.68
CA PRO A 126 -12.46 9.70 -29.01
C PRO A 126 -11.96 8.43 -29.73
N HIS A 127 -10.77 7.95 -29.39
CA HIS A 127 -10.17 6.70 -29.87
C HIS A 127 -10.10 5.63 -28.78
N ALA A 128 -11.15 5.52 -27.95
CA ALA A 128 -11.21 4.52 -26.88
C ALA A 128 -11.03 3.10 -27.41
N SER A 129 -10.26 2.28 -26.69
CA SER A 129 -9.99 0.88 -27.08
C SER A 129 -11.20 -0.04 -26.84
N PHE A 130 -12.23 0.45 -26.15
CA PHE A 130 -13.40 -0.32 -25.70
C PHE A 130 -14.71 0.30 -26.21
N SER A 131 -15.74 -0.53 -26.34
CA SER A 131 -17.09 -0.11 -26.75
C SER A 131 -17.69 0.90 -25.75
N PRO A 132 -18.48 1.91 -26.21
CA PRO A 132 -19.05 2.95 -25.34
C PRO A 132 -19.86 2.42 -24.15
N ASN A 133 -20.60 1.32 -24.36
CA ASN A 133 -21.40 0.70 -23.30
C ASN A 133 -20.53 0.09 -22.20
N VAL A 134 -19.46 -0.61 -22.60
CA VAL A 134 -18.49 -1.21 -21.67
C VAL A 134 -17.76 -0.11 -20.90
N SER A 135 -17.31 0.94 -21.60
CA SER A 135 -16.65 2.10 -20.97
C SER A 135 -17.51 2.80 -19.93
N ARG A 136 -18.82 2.93 -20.19
CA ARG A 136 -19.76 3.52 -19.22
C ARG A 136 -19.92 2.64 -17.99
N THR A 137 -20.12 1.33 -18.17
CA THR A 137 -20.26 0.39 -17.06
C THR A 137 -18.99 0.35 -16.22
N VAL A 138 -17.81 0.19 -16.83
CA VAL A 138 -16.52 0.15 -16.13
C VAL A 138 -16.30 1.42 -15.31
N ARG A 139 -16.59 2.60 -15.88
CA ARG A 139 -16.47 3.88 -15.18
C ARG A 139 -17.33 3.93 -13.92
N TRP A 140 -18.61 3.56 -14.03
CA TRP A 140 -19.50 3.59 -12.88
C TRP A 140 -19.12 2.55 -11.85
N THR A 141 -18.84 1.31 -12.27
CA THR A 141 -18.41 0.25 -11.35
C THR A 141 -17.15 0.66 -10.59
N TYR A 142 -16.13 1.16 -11.28
CA TYR A 142 -14.87 1.58 -10.65
C TYR A 142 -15.09 2.70 -9.63
N LEU A 143 -15.79 3.77 -10.01
CA LEU A 143 -15.96 4.96 -9.16
C LEU A 143 -16.92 4.70 -8.00
N VAL A 144 -18.00 3.95 -8.22
CA VAL A 144 -18.96 3.60 -7.16
C VAL A 144 -18.31 2.66 -6.16
N SER A 145 -17.62 1.61 -6.62
CA SER A 145 -16.95 0.70 -5.71
C SER A 145 -15.84 1.41 -4.91
N LEU A 146 -15.06 2.30 -5.55
CA LEU A 146 -14.05 3.09 -4.84
C LEU A 146 -14.69 4.06 -3.84
N SER A 147 -15.83 4.65 -4.16
CA SER A 147 -16.52 5.56 -3.22
C SER A 147 -17.06 4.82 -2.00
N ILE A 148 -17.49 3.56 -2.17
CA ILE A 148 -17.97 2.71 -1.07
C ILE A 148 -16.85 2.34 -0.09
N THR A 149 -15.58 2.32 -0.50
CA THR A 149 -14.48 2.04 0.44
C THR A 149 -14.17 3.20 1.36
N ALA A 150 -14.50 4.44 1.00
CA ALA A 150 -14.22 5.61 1.83
C ALA A 150 -14.78 5.48 3.27
N PRO A 151 -16.07 5.16 3.51
CA PRO A 151 -16.57 4.95 4.87
C PRO A 151 -15.94 3.76 5.59
N ILE A 152 -15.56 2.71 4.86
CA ILE A 152 -14.91 1.51 5.42
C ILE A 152 -13.49 1.87 5.89
N VAL A 153 -12.75 2.64 5.10
CA VAL A 153 -11.41 3.14 5.46
C VAL A 153 -11.48 4.09 6.65
N VAL A 154 -12.48 4.98 6.71
CA VAL A 154 -12.71 5.84 7.90
C VAL A 154 -12.96 4.98 9.15
N PHE A 155 -13.77 3.92 9.03
CA PHE A 155 -13.99 2.98 10.12
C PHE A 155 -12.70 2.26 10.54
N GLN A 156 -11.86 1.86 9.58
CA GLN A 156 -10.55 1.26 9.85
C GLN A 156 -9.63 2.21 10.62
N ILE A 157 -9.55 3.48 10.18
CA ILE A 157 -8.76 4.53 10.84
C ILE A 157 -9.25 4.72 12.27
N ALA A 158 -10.56 4.84 12.50
CA ALA A 158 -11.11 5.00 13.85
C ALA A 158 -10.74 3.83 14.77
N ASN A 159 -10.75 2.59 14.26
CA ASN A 159 -10.33 1.42 15.03
C ASN A 159 -8.81 1.35 15.25
N ASN A 160 -8.01 1.84 14.31
CA ASN A 160 -6.56 1.98 14.46
C ASN A 160 -6.22 2.90 15.66
N PHE A 161 -6.86 4.07 15.74
CA PHE A 161 -6.76 4.97 16.90
C PHE A 161 -7.16 4.28 18.21
N ARG A 162 -8.25 3.53 18.21
CA ARG A 162 -8.71 2.82 19.43
C ARG A 162 -7.77 1.68 19.83
N PHE A 163 -7.13 1.03 18.88
CA PHE A 163 -6.21 -0.08 19.14
C PHE A 163 -4.90 0.40 19.76
N PHE A 164 -4.21 1.33 19.12
CA PHE A 164 -2.92 1.85 19.61
C PHE A 164 -3.02 2.76 20.84
N ASN A 165 -4.25 3.13 21.25
CA ASN A 165 -4.52 3.82 22.51
C ASN A 165 -5.17 2.91 23.57
N ASN A 166 -5.10 1.59 23.40
CA ASN A 166 -5.57 0.59 24.37
C ASN A 166 -7.07 0.63 24.72
N ILE A 167 -7.90 1.10 23.80
CA ILE A 167 -9.36 1.23 24.00
C ILE A 167 -10.08 -0.03 23.50
N SER A 168 -9.66 -0.62 22.38
CA SER A 168 -10.36 -1.77 21.77
C SER A 168 -9.47 -2.63 20.88
N THR A 169 -9.68 -3.95 20.91
CA THR A 169 -9.00 -4.94 20.06
C THR A 169 -9.71 -5.20 18.73
N LEU A 170 -10.80 -4.48 18.42
CA LEU A 170 -11.59 -4.67 17.19
C LEU A 170 -10.75 -4.52 15.91
N TYR A 171 -9.68 -3.72 15.97
CA TYR A 171 -8.74 -3.53 14.86
C TYR A 171 -8.14 -4.84 14.34
N SER A 172 -7.80 -5.78 15.21
CA SER A 172 -7.23 -7.08 14.80
C SER A 172 -8.21 -7.91 13.96
N LEU A 173 -9.52 -7.73 14.17
CA LEU A 173 -10.55 -8.42 13.38
C LEU A 173 -10.77 -7.80 12.01
N VAL A 174 -10.67 -6.46 11.91
CA VAL A 174 -10.95 -5.73 10.67
C VAL A 174 -9.73 -5.64 9.74
N ARG A 175 -8.53 -5.73 10.29
CA ARG A 175 -7.26 -5.61 9.56
C ARG A 175 -7.09 -6.56 8.38
N PRO A 176 -7.43 -7.86 8.44
CA PRO A 176 -7.28 -8.76 7.29
C PRO A 176 -8.08 -8.32 6.06
N TYR A 177 -9.15 -7.55 6.24
CA TYR A 177 -9.97 -7.01 5.15
C TYR A 177 -9.40 -5.74 4.52
N GLU A 178 -8.39 -5.13 5.14
CA GLU A 178 -7.76 -3.90 4.64
C GLU A 178 -7.28 -4.06 3.20
N THR A 179 -6.59 -5.16 2.92
CA THR A 179 -6.01 -5.40 1.59
C THR A 179 -7.08 -5.49 0.50
N LEU A 180 -8.26 -6.03 0.82
CA LEU A 180 -9.41 -6.08 -0.08
C LEU A 180 -10.00 -4.68 -0.34
N MET A 181 -9.96 -3.79 0.65
CA MET A 181 -10.44 -2.42 0.50
C MET A 181 -9.41 -1.48 -0.16
N ARG A 182 -8.15 -1.94 -0.27
CA ARG A 182 -7.02 -1.18 -0.78
C ARG A 182 -6.68 -1.49 -2.24
N ASP A 183 -6.52 -2.76 -2.60
CA ASP A 183 -5.78 -3.16 -3.81
C ASP A 183 -6.59 -3.57 -5.07
N PRO A 184 -7.91 -3.89 -5.05
CA PRO A 184 -8.62 -4.34 -6.25
C PRO A 184 -8.55 -3.37 -7.43
N TRP A 185 -8.62 -2.06 -7.18
CA TRP A 185 -8.56 -1.03 -8.22
C TRP A 185 -7.19 -0.93 -8.87
N TRP A 186 -6.12 -1.13 -8.09
CA TRP A 186 -4.76 -1.23 -8.62
C TRP A 186 -4.63 -2.43 -9.56
N VAL A 187 -5.05 -3.61 -9.10
CA VAL A 187 -5.02 -4.84 -9.92
C VAL A 187 -5.80 -4.65 -11.22
N PHE A 188 -7.00 -4.08 -11.15
CA PHE A 188 -7.81 -3.77 -12.32
C PHE A 188 -7.10 -2.81 -13.30
N SER A 189 -6.47 -1.76 -12.76
CA SER A 189 -5.73 -0.77 -13.56
C SER A 189 -4.55 -1.41 -14.29
N CYS A 190 -3.80 -2.27 -13.60
CA CYS A 190 -2.71 -3.04 -14.18
C CYS A 190 -3.20 -3.96 -15.31
N MET A 191 -4.24 -4.76 -15.06
CA MET A 191 -4.80 -5.67 -16.07
C MET A 191 -5.31 -4.91 -17.30
N THR A 192 -5.93 -3.75 -17.10
CA THR A 192 -6.37 -2.87 -18.18
C THR A 192 -5.17 -2.37 -19.00
N LEU A 193 -4.11 -1.90 -18.33
CA LEU A 193 -2.91 -1.42 -19.00
C LEU A 193 -2.26 -2.54 -19.83
N PHE A 194 -2.13 -3.74 -19.27
CA PHE A 194 -1.63 -4.92 -19.99
C PHE A 194 -2.48 -5.26 -21.21
N HIS A 195 -3.81 -5.22 -21.08
CA HIS A 195 -4.72 -5.46 -22.19
C HIS A 195 -4.52 -4.45 -23.32
N VAL A 196 -4.44 -3.16 -22.99
CA VAL A 196 -4.23 -2.09 -23.96
C VAL A 196 -2.87 -2.22 -24.63
N ILE A 197 -1.81 -2.49 -23.88
CA ILE A 197 -0.46 -2.73 -24.43
C ILE A 197 -0.51 -3.87 -25.46
N ARG A 198 -1.11 -5.01 -25.09
CA ARG A 198 -1.19 -6.18 -26.00
C ARG A 198 -1.97 -5.88 -27.28
N LYS A 199 -3.00 -5.03 -27.21
CA LYS A 199 -3.81 -4.66 -28.38
C LYS A 199 -3.16 -3.60 -29.27
N CYS A 200 -2.54 -2.58 -28.68
CA CYS A 200 -1.91 -1.49 -29.43
C CYS A 200 -0.61 -1.95 -30.09
N TYR A 201 0.16 -2.80 -29.42
CA TYR A 201 1.44 -3.30 -29.91
C TYR A 201 1.29 -4.76 -30.32
N SER A 202 0.84 -5.02 -31.54
CA SER A 202 0.94 -6.35 -32.19
C SER A 202 2.40 -6.85 -32.31
N MET A 203 3.37 -6.07 -31.83
CA MET A 203 4.79 -6.38 -31.74
C MET A 203 5.13 -7.13 -30.45
N ASN A 204 6.21 -7.92 -30.51
CA ASN A 204 6.74 -8.65 -29.38
C ASN A 204 7.14 -7.67 -28.25
N ILE A 205 6.63 -7.85 -27.02
CA ILE A 205 6.88 -6.96 -25.86
C ILE A 205 8.40 -6.72 -25.65
N PHE A 206 9.21 -7.74 -25.92
CA PHE A 206 10.68 -7.66 -25.87
C PHE A 206 11.27 -6.60 -26.80
N LEU A 207 10.75 -6.48 -28.03
CA LEU A 207 11.21 -5.47 -28.99
C LEU A 207 10.83 -4.06 -28.53
N LEU A 208 9.67 -3.92 -27.89
CA LEU A 208 9.20 -2.65 -27.33
C LEU A 208 10.07 -2.21 -26.14
N VAL A 209 10.42 -3.14 -25.25
CA VAL A 209 11.35 -2.89 -24.13
C VAL A 209 12.74 -2.53 -24.65
N GLN A 210 13.21 -3.18 -25.71
CA GLN A 210 14.52 -2.86 -26.32
C GLN A 210 14.54 -1.44 -26.90
N LYS A 211 13.44 -1.00 -27.53
CA LYS A 211 13.34 0.38 -28.06
C LYS A 211 13.14 1.43 -26.96
N THR A 212 12.46 1.07 -25.87
CA THR A 212 12.10 1.99 -24.78
C THR A 212 12.38 1.34 -23.42
N PRO A 213 13.63 1.40 -22.90
CA PRO A 213 13.99 0.68 -21.67
C PRO A 213 13.17 1.14 -20.45
N ARG A 214 12.73 2.40 -20.42
CA ARG A 214 11.82 2.95 -19.39
C ARG A 214 10.51 2.17 -19.28
N PHE A 215 9.98 1.74 -20.42
CA PHE A 215 8.77 0.93 -20.47
C PHE A 215 8.99 -0.46 -19.85
N GLY A 216 10.19 -1.05 -20.02
CA GLY A 216 10.57 -2.28 -19.34
C GLY A 216 10.59 -2.14 -17.82
N ILE A 217 11.15 -1.04 -17.32
CA ILE A 217 11.20 -0.76 -15.87
C ILE A 217 9.78 -0.56 -15.32
N LEU A 218 8.90 0.14 -16.05
CA LEU A 218 7.49 0.29 -15.70
C LEU A 218 6.81 -1.08 -15.55
N LEU A 219 6.98 -1.95 -16.55
CA LEU A 219 6.38 -3.27 -16.58
C LEU A 219 6.91 -4.16 -15.44
N ALA A 220 8.22 -4.16 -15.22
CA ALA A 220 8.83 -4.89 -14.12
C ALA A 220 8.30 -4.40 -12.76
N SER A 221 8.18 -3.08 -12.58
CA SER A 221 7.65 -2.47 -11.35
C SER A 221 6.21 -2.90 -11.08
N ILE A 222 5.37 -2.95 -12.11
CA ILE A 222 3.99 -3.46 -11.99
C ILE A 222 4.00 -4.92 -11.53
N ILE A 223 4.75 -5.80 -12.19
CA ILE A 223 4.80 -7.24 -11.86
C ILE A 223 5.28 -7.43 -10.42
N ILE A 224 6.37 -6.76 -10.03
CA ILE A 224 6.92 -6.86 -8.68
C ILE A 224 5.92 -6.33 -7.65
N SER A 225 5.23 -5.22 -7.93
CA SER A 225 4.19 -4.69 -7.03
C SER A 225 3.02 -5.67 -6.84
N LEU A 226 2.64 -6.41 -7.89
CA LEU A 226 1.58 -7.40 -7.84
C LEU A 226 2.01 -8.63 -7.02
N ILE A 227 3.25 -9.09 -7.19
CA ILE A 227 3.81 -10.18 -6.38
C ILE A 227 3.80 -9.80 -4.89
N PHE A 228 4.31 -8.63 -4.54
CA PHE A 228 4.30 -8.19 -3.14
C PHE A 228 2.89 -7.93 -2.59
N THR A 229 1.95 -7.49 -3.44
CA THR A 229 0.54 -7.40 -3.06
C THR A 229 -0.04 -8.78 -2.73
N LEU A 230 0.28 -9.80 -3.52
CA LEU A 230 -0.15 -11.18 -3.24
C LEU A 230 0.47 -11.71 -1.95
N MET A 231 1.77 -11.46 -1.73
CA MET A 231 2.45 -11.85 -0.48
C MET A 231 1.85 -11.14 0.73
N ASP A 232 1.48 -9.86 0.58
CA ASP A 232 0.80 -9.10 1.63
C ASP A 232 -0.58 -9.67 1.98
N ILE A 233 -1.38 -10.04 0.96
CA ILE A 233 -2.68 -10.70 1.16
C ILE A 233 -2.48 -12.01 1.91
N ILE A 234 -1.54 -12.85 1.46
CA ILE A 234 -1.27 -14.15 2.08
C ILE A 234 -0.83 -13.94 3.53
N SER A 235 0.11 -13.04 3.78
CA SER A 235 0.61 -12.75 5.13
C SER A 235 -0.46 -12.15 6.06
N SER A 236 -1.45 -11.44 5.53
CA SER A 236 -2.51 -10.81 6.33
C SER A 236 -3.71 -11.73 6.57
N THR A 237 -3.89 -12.76 5.75
CA THR A 237 -5.03 -13.71 5.83
C THR A 237 -4.65 -15.02 6.47
N THR A 238 -3.42 -15.48 6.25
CA THR A 238 -2.84 -16.61 6.97
C THR A 238 -2.08 -16.05 8.16
N SER A 239 -2.17 -16.67 9.33
CA SER A 239 -1.45 -16.26 10.55
C SER A 239 0.06 -16.51 10.46
N LEU A 240 0.66 -16.29 9.29
CA LEU A 240 2.08 -16.49 9.00
C LEU A 240 2.96 -15.43 9.68
N SER A 241 2.41 -14.27 10.04
CA SER A 241 3.11 -13.30 10.90
C SER A 241 2.64 -13.46 12.34
N SER A 242 3.52 -13.98 13.20
CA SER A 242 3.29 -14.06 14.66
C SER A 242 3.25 -12.69 15.36
N THR A 243 3.51 -11.60 14.63
CA THR A 243 3.59 -10.24 15.17
C THR A 243 2.53 -9.35 14.54
N ASP A 244 1.52 -8.99 15.34
CA ASP A 244 0.44 -8.07 14.98
C ASP A 244 0.99 -6.70 14.58
N GLY A 245 1.34 -6.48 13.31
CA GLY A 245 1.88 -5.18 12.91
C GLY A 245 2.78 -5.23 11.70
N ILE A 246 3.64 -6.24 11.65
CA ILE A 246 4.92 -6.11 10.99
C ILE A 246 4.95 -7.02 9.78
N ASN A 247 4.73 -6.39 8.62
CA ASN A 247 4.67 -7.06 7.34
C ASN A 247 5.39 -6.18 6.30
N PRO A 248 6.58 -6.58 5.82
CA PRO A 248 7.36 -5.78 4.87
C PRO A 248 6.77 -5.80 3.45
N TYR A 249 5.84 -6.71 3.14
CA TYR A 249 5.36 -6.89 1.77
C TYR A 249 4.48 -5.73 1.30
N TRP A 250 3.61 -5.18 2.15
CA TRP A 250 2.83 -4.00 1.76
C TRP A 250 3.74 -2.79 1.50
N LYS A 251 4.83 -2.67 2.27
CA LYS A 251 5.82 -1.59 2.17
C LYS A 251 6.52 -1.63 0.81
N LEU A 252 6.99 -2.82 0.43
CA LEU A 252 7.58 -3.07 -0.88
C LEU A 252 6.57 -2.86 -2.01
N SER A 253 5.35 -3.39 -1.86
CA SER A 253 4.27 -3.19 -2.82
C SER A 253 4.00 -1.70 -3.07
N LEU A 254 3.92 -0.89 -2.01
CA LEU A 254 3.73 0.56 -2.09
C LEU A 254 4.87 1.24 -2.86
N VAL A 255 6.13 0.92 -2.56
CA VAL A 255 7.29 1.50 -3.26
C VAL A 255 7.20 1.25 -4.77
N PHE A 256 6.89 0.03 -5.20
CA PHE A 256 6.80 -0.30 -6.63
C PHE A 256 5.55 0.27 -7.32
N LYS A 257 4.43 0.42 -6.59
CA LYS A 257 3.24 1.16 -7.05
C LYS A 257 3.59 2.62 -7.33
N CYS A 258 4.19 3.30 -6.36
CA CYS A 258 4.65 4.69 -6.48
C CYS A 258 5.70 4.86 -7.60
N LEU A 259 6.59 3.88 -7.77
CA LEU A 259 7.60 3.89 -8.84
C LEU A 259 6.95 3.83 -10.23
N THR A 260 5.95 2.94 -10.38
CA THR A 260 5.16 2.86 -11.61
C THR A 260 4.50 4.20 -11.91
N ASP A 261 4.00 4.86 -10.88
CA ASP A 261 3.33 6.14 -10.98
C ASP A 261 4.26 7.27 -11.40
N ASN A 262 5.47 7.28 -10.86
CA ASN A 262 6.53 8.22 -11.22
C ASN A 262 6.99 8.02 -12.67
N ILE A 263 7.25 6.78 -13.10
CA ILE A 263 7.69 6.48 -14.48
C ILE A 263 6.61 6.84 -15.51
N MET A 264 5.33 6.65 -15.18
CA MET A 264 4.23 7.05 -16.06
C MET A 264 4.12 8.58 -16.24
N LEU A 265 4.64 9.40 -15.32
CA LEU A 265 4.70 10.86 -15.50
C LEU A 265 5.73 11.26 -16.55
N ASP A 266 6.82 10.49 -16.68
CA ASP A 266 8.00 10.78 -17.50
C ASP A 266 7.80 10.47 -18.99
N ASP A 267 6.71 11.00 -19.54
CA ASP A 267 6.45 11.07 -20.97
C ASP A 267 6.00 9.74 -21.62
N PHE A 268 5.41 8.83 -20.84
CA PHE A 268 4.79 7.59 -21.39
C PHE A 268 3.76 7.87 -22.49
N LYS A 269 2.97 8.95 -22.34
CA LYS A 269 1.98 9.35 -23.37
C LYS A 269 2.64 9.81 -24.67
N SER A 270 3.78 10.52 -24.60
CA SER A 270 4.48 10.97 -25.81
C SER A 270 5.17 9.80 -26.50
N VAL A 271 5.69 8.84 -25.74
CA VAL A 271 6.27 7.60 -26.25
C VAL A 271 5.21 6.73 -26.92
N LEU A 272 4.05 6.55 -26.29
CA LEU A 272 2.94 5.76 -26.84
C LEU A 272 2.30 6.40 -28.09
N GLN A 273 2.35 7.73 -28.20
CA GLN A 273 1.86 8.46 -29.37
C GLN A 273 2.88 8.53 -30.53
N ARG A 274 4.15 8.25 -30.27
CA ARG A 274 5.24 8.28 -31.28
C ARG A 274 5.53 6.90 -31.90
N LEU A 275 5.02 5.83 -31.29
CA LEU A 275 5.09 4.46 -31.80
C LEU A 275 3.86 4.13 -32.63
#